data_AF-A0A2V9L4D9-F1
#
_entry.id   AF-A0A2V9L4D9-F1
#
_cell.length_a   1.000
_cell.length_b   1.000
_cell.length_c   1.000
_cell.angle_alpha   90.00
_cell.angle_beta   90.00
_cell.angle_gamma   90.00
#
_symmetry.space_group_name_H-M   'P 1'
#
loop_
_entity.id
_entity.type
_entity.pdbx_description
1 polymer ?
#
loop_
_entity_poly.entity_id
_entity_poly.type
_entity_poly.pdbx_seq_one_letter_code
_entity_poly.pdbx_strand_id
1 'polypeptide(L)'
;MSVGQGASLNGFVPFPSSNLWNTDISAAPVDPNSDNIINFIGSTVTLHPDFGAGTFQRQTIGIPYQVVDTATQAMVNVTLGLYADESDPGPMPIPSNALIEGYPKPGNGDRHVLTLDRRGCWLYELYHASQSRKGAWSADSSAIWDMTINEQRPYTWTSADAAGLPIFVGLARYDEVAAGAINHALRYTVPTTQRAFVAPASHWASTVTNPSAPPMGTRLRLKAAFDISGFPADDQVILTALKRYGMILADNGSAVFISGVPDDRWNNTDLNMLKTITASNFEVVQMGTIYTDANVPTGPSPTISSFTASATSVTSGTPVTLSWNESGAIYNIISPTVGPVRGASGSVTVFPTATTTYTFYATNQYGRTTQSVTVTVH
;
A
#
# COMPACT_ATOMS: atom_id res chain seq x y z
N MET A 1 -17.48 -12.77 11.04
CA MET A 1 -16.26 -12.87 10.21
C MET A 1 -15.05 -12.96 11.13
N SER A 2 -14.03 -13.74 10.77
CA SER A 2 -12.82 -13.94 11.56
C SER A 2 -11.86 -12.73 11.50
N VAL A 3 -10.91 -12.69 12.44
CA VAL A 3 -9.72 -11.82 12.43
C VAL A 3 -8.48 -12.71 12.40
N GLY A 4 -7.31 -12.14 12.11
CA GLY A 4 -6.03 -12.85 12.06
C GLY A 4 -5.44 -12.96 10.66
N GLN A 5 -4.40 -13.80 10.55
CA GLN A 5 -3.69 -14.06 9.29
C GLN A 5 -4.63 -14.64 8.24
N GLY A 6 -4.63 -14.04 7.05
CA GLY A 6 -5.40 -14.54 5.90
C GLY A 6 -6.90 -14.63 6.13
N ALA A 7 -7.43 -13.94 7.16
CA ALA A 7 -8.86 -13.95 7.42
C ALA A 7 -9.61 -13.35 6.22
N SER A 8 -10.69 -14.01 5.82
CA SER A 8 -11.47 -13.61 4.65
C SER A 8 -11.93 -12.15 4.75
N LEU A 9 -11.78 -11.42 3.65
CA LEU A 9 -12.30 -10.07 3.49
C LEU A 9 -13.84 -10.04 3.32
N ASN A 10 -14.50 -11.20 3.23
CA ASN A 10 -15.95 -11.35 3.03
C ASN A 10 -16.50 -10.49 1.86
N GLY A 11 -15.76 -10.45 0.75
CA GLY A 11 -16.14 -9.70 -0.44
C GLY A 11 -15.78 -8.21 -0.39
N PHE A 12 -15.07 -7.74 0.64
CA PHE A 12 -14.50 -6.40 0.63
C PHE A 12 -13.43 -6.29 -0.46
N VAL A 13 -13.69 -5.44 -1.45
CA VAL A 13 -12.72 -5.05 -2.48
C VAL A 13 -12.05 -3.76 -2.02
N PRO A 14 -10.72 -3.77 -1.80
CA PRO A 14 -9.91 -2.58 -1.55
C PRO A 14 -10.18 -1.45 -2.56
N PHE A 15 -10.50 -0.26 -2.06
CA PHE A 15 -10.83 0.94 -2.83
C PHE A 15 -12.13 0.88 -3.66
N PRO A 16 -12.72 2.04 -4.01
CA PRO A 16 -13.83 2.10 -4.94
C PRO A 16 -13.48 1.53 -6.32
N SER A 17 -14.50 1.13 -7.10
CA SER A 17 -14.31 0.64 -8.47
C SER A 17 -13.71 1.69 -9.42
N SER A 18 -13.85 2.98 -9.09
CA SER A 18 -13.21 4.09 -9.81
C SER A 18 -11.70 4.21 -9.58
N ASN A 19 -11.16 3.47 -8.60
CA ASN A 19 -9.75 3.54 -8.29
C ASN A 19 -8.93 2.93 -9.44
N LEU A 20 -7.75 3.48 -9.69
CA LEU A 20 -6.86 3.01 -10.76
C LEU A 20 -6.45 1.55 -10.58
N TRP A 21 -6.38 1.04 -9.36
CA TRP A 21 -6.19 -0.40 -9.07
C TRP A 21 -7.34 -1.26 -9.60
N ASN A 22 -8.58 -0.78 -9.55
CA ASN A 22 -9.79 -1.55 -9.88
C ASN A 22 -10.33 -1.23 -11.29
N THR A 23 -9.64 -0.38 -12.05
CA THR A 23 -10.07 0.07 -13.38
C THR A 23 -9.77 -1.00 -14.43
N ASP A 24 -10.79 -1.42 -15.18
CA ASP A 24 -10.64 -2.28 -16.36
C ASP A 24 -9.91 -1.52 -17.48
N ILE A 25 -8.75 -2.05 -17.87
CA ILE A 25 -7.89 -1.50 -18.90
C ILE A 25 -7.81 -2.39 -20.12
N SER A 26 -8.64 -3.43 -20.26
CA SER A 26 -8.54 -4.39 -21.38
C SER A 26 -8.61 -3.74 -22.77
N ALA A 27 -9.35 -2.63 -22.89
CA ALA A 27 -9.51 -1.85 -24.12
C ALA A 27 -8.67 -0.55 -24.14
N ALA A 28 -7.84 -0.30 -23.13
CA ALA A 28 -7.04 0.92 -23.07
C ALA A 28 -6.00 0.95 -24.23
N PRO A 29 -5.68 2.13 -24.78
CA PRO A 29 -4.64 2.26 -25.80
C PRO A 29 -3.27 1.80 -25.29
N VAL A 30 -2.43 1.34 -26.21
CA VAL A 30 -1.04 0.96 -25.94
C VAL A 30 -0.16 2.22 -26.01
N ASP A 31 0.81 2.31 -25.11
CA ASP A 31 1.77 3.41 -25.10
C ASP A 31 2.67 3.35 -26.35
N PRO A 32 2.88 4.48 -27.07
CA PRO A 32 3.78 4.50 -28.22
C PRO A 32 5.23 4.09 -27.91
N ASN A 33 5.67 4.22 -26.65
CA ASN A 33 7.00 3.83 -26.19
C ASN A 33 7.06 2.40 -25.62
N SER A 34 5.96 1.63 -25.71
CA SER A 34 5.84 0.29 -25.13
C SER A 34 7.01 -0.63 -25.52
N ASP A 35 7.35 -0.72 -26.80
CA ASP A 35 8.42 -1.62 -27.27
C ASP A 35 9.78 -1.26 -26.69
N ASN A 36 10.08 0.04 -26.55
CA ASN A 36 11.35 0.48 -25.95
C ASN A 36 11.42 0.14 -24.46
N ILE A 37 10.30 0.30 -23.74
CA ILE A 37 10.22 -0.02 -22.31
C ILE A 37 10.34 -1.54 -22.09
N ILE A 38 9.63 -2.36 -22.87
CA ILE A 38 9.74 -3.82 -22.81
C ILE A 38 11.16 -4.29 -23.14
N ASN A 39 11.80 -3.70 -24.15
CA ASN A 39 13.19 -4.00 -24.48
C ASN A 39 14.18 -3.56 -23.39
N PHE A 40 13.91 -2.44 -22.71
CA PHE A 40 14.72 -1.98 -21.57
C PHE A 40 14.61 -2.93 -20.36
N ILE A 41 13.40 -3.40 -20.04
CA ILE A 41 13.18 -4.44 -19.02
C ILE A 41 13.88 -5.75 -19.43
N GLY A 42 13.87 -6.05 -20.73
CA GLY A 42 14.41 -7.26 -21.32
C GLY A 42 13.27 -8.15 -21.82
N SER A 43 13.10 -8.22 -23.14
CA SER A 43 11.93 -8.87 -23.78
C SER A 43 11.78 -10.36 -23.45
N THR A 44 12.88 -11.04 -23.12
CA THR A 44 12.92 -12.46 -22.74
C THR A 44 12.87 -12.70 -21.23
N VAL A 45 12.89 -11.65 -20.40
CA VAL A 45 12.73 -11.78 -18.95
C VAL A 45 11.38 -12.40 -18.68
N THR A 46 11.35 -13.38 -17.79
CA THR A 46 10.13 -14.12 -17.46
C THR A 46 9.37 -13.47 -16.31
N LEU A 47 8.05 -13.56 -16.37
CA LEU A 47 7.18 -13.27 -15.23
C LEU A 47 7.53 -14.21 -14.09
N HIS A 48 7.61 -13.69 -12.86
CA HIS A 48 7.87 -14.49 -11.67
C HIS A 48 6.78 -14.27 -10.63
N PRO A 49 6.06 -15.32 -10.20
CA PRO A 49 5.21 -15.23 -9.02
C PRO A 49 6.08 -15.27 -7.76
N ASP A 50 6.14 -14.15 -7.05
CA ASP A 50 6.85 -14.02 -5.77
C ASP A 50 5.89 -14.25 -4.60
N PHE A 51 5.20 -15.39 -4.68
CA PHE A 51 4.27 -15.90 -3.67
C PHE A 51 4.04 -17.40 -3.88
N GLY A 52 3.57 -18.10 -2.85
CA GLY A 52 3.24 -19.52 -2.96
C GLY A 52 3.05 -20.22 -1.63
N ALA A 53 3.07 -21.55 -1.68
CA ALA A 53 2.92 -22.43 -0.52
C ALA A 53 4.27 -22.74 0.15
N GLY A 54 4.23 -22.97 1.46
CA GLY A 54 5.39 -23.35 2.26
C GLY A 54 6.42 -22.24 2.44
N THR A 55 7.70 -22.63 2.52
CA THR A 55 8.80 -21.69 2.78
C THR A 55 9.96 -21.90 1.83
N PHE A 56 10.61 -20.80 1.44
CA PHE A 56 11.92 -20.79 0.78
C PHE A 56 12.95 -20.20 1.74
N GLN A 57 14.09 -20.88 1.93
CA GLN A 57 15.12 -20.48 2.91
C GLN A 57 14.57 -20.23 4.34
N ARG A 58 13.51 -20.96 4.73
CA ARG A 58 12.79 -20.85 6.01
C ARG A 58 12.00 -19.54 6.19
N GLN A 59 11.67 -18.88 5.08
CA GLN A 59 10.81 -17.70 5.00
C GLN A 59 9.58 -18.03 4.17
N THR A 60 8.40 -17.56 4.57
CA THR A 60 7.19 -17.61 3.72
C THR A 60 7.42 -16.91 2.40
N ILE A 61 6.80 -17.39 1.33
CA ILE A 61 6.96 -16.85 -0.02
C ILE A 61 5.85 -15.83 -0.28
N GLY A 62 6.20 -14.54 -0.35
CA GLY A 62 5.25 -13.42 -0.51
C GLY A 62 5.05 -12.60 0.76
N ILE A 63 4.15 -11.62 0.67
CA ILE A 63 3.94 -10.60 1.72
C ILE A 63 2.68 -10.94 2.53
N PRO A 64 2.80 -11.25 3.84
CA PRO A 64 1.66 -11.57 4.67
C PRO A 64 0.87 -10.31 5.06
N TYR A 65 -0.41 -10.50 5.36
CA TYR A 65 -1.26 -9.48 5.98
C TYR A 65 -2.08 -10.08 7.13
N GLN A 66 -2.58 -9.21 8.01
CA GLN A 66 -3.50 -9.59 9.07
C GLN A 66 -4.73 -8.69 9.08
N VAL A 67 -5.90 -9.29 9.26
CA VAL A 67 -7.15 -8.57 9.48
C VAL A 67 -7.36 -8.37 10.98
N VAL A 68 -7.65 -7.15 11.40
CA VAL A 68 -7.96 -6.77 12.78
C VAL A 68 -9.30 -6.08 12.86
N ASP A 69 -9.86 -6.01 14.07
CA ASP A 69 -11.04 -5.20 14.36
C ASP A 69 -10.66 -4.20 15.46
N THR A 70 -10.64 -2.92 15.12
CA THR A 70 -10.29 -1.82 16.05
C THR A 70 -11.21 -1.71 17.26
N ALA A 71 -12.37 -2.39 17.28
CA ALA A 71 -13.18 -2.51 18.51
C ALA A 71 -12.49 -3.35 19.60
N THR A 72 -11.57 -4.24 19.22
CA THR A 72 -10.88 -5.15 20.16
C THR A 72 -9.36 -5.06 20.09
N GLN A 73 -8.80 -4.65 18.95
CA GLN A 73 -7.37 -4.51 18.76
C GLN A 73 -6.93 -3.12 19.21
N ALA A 74 -6.01 -3.07 20.18
CA ALA A 74 -5.46 -1.82 20.68
C ALA A 74 -4.61 -1.12 19.61
N MET A 75 -4.71 0.20 19.59
CA MET A 75 -3.84 1.08 18.81
C MET A 75 -2.47 1.16 19.50
N VAL A 76 -1.40 1.02 18.72
CA VAL A 76 -0.01 1.12 19.20
C VAL A 76 0.74 2.19 18.43
N ASN A 77 1.69 2.84 19.11
CA ASN A 77 2.61 3.76 18.47
C ASN A 77 3.73 2.98 17.78
N VAL A 78 4.16 3.47 16.62
CA VAL A 78 5.30 2.95 15.87
C VAL A 78 6.38 4.02 15.91
N THR A 79 7.59 3.66 16.34
CA THR A 79 8.74 4.56 16.24
C THR A 79 9.22 4.60 14.79
N LEU A 80 9.13 5.77 14.15
CA LEU A 80 9.50 5.97 12.76
C LEU A 80 10.99 6.29 12.58
N GLY A 81 11.58 5.75 11.52
CA GLY A 81 12.99 5.84 11.18
C GLY A 81 13.26 6.67 9.93
N LEU A 82 13.91 6.06 8.93
CA LEU A 82 14.53 6.75 7.79
C LEU A 82 13.61 7.70 7.01
N TYR A 83 12.31 7.40 6.91
CA TYR A 83 11.34 8.16 6.12
C TYR A 83 10.25 8.78 7.00
N ALA A 84 10.56 9.16 8.24
CA ALA A 84 9.59 9.71 9.19
C ALA A 84 8.85 10.95 8.65
N ASP A 85 9.52 11.81 7.87
CA ASP A 85 8.93 13.04 7.31
C ASP A 85 7.91 12.75 6.18
N GLU A 86 7.99 11.57 5.58
CA GLU A 86 7.09 11.07 4.54
C GLU A 86 6.15 9.98 5.08
N SER A 87 6.03 9.83 6.40
CA SER A 87 5.29 8.75 7.05
C SER A 87 4.03 9.23 7.76
N ASP A 88 3.07 8.33 7.96
CA ASP A 88 1.87 8.59 8.74
C ASP A 88 2.11 8.30 10.23
N PRO A 89 1.89 9.27 11.14
CA PRO A 89 2.37 9.20 12.52
C PRO A 89 1.64 8.17 13.41
N GLY A 90 0.58 7.54 12.89
CA GLY A 90 -0.26 6.63 13.65
C GLY A 90 -1.06 7.32 14.77
N PRO A 91 -1.52 6.55 15.77
CA PRO A 91 -1.19 5.15 16.05
C PRO A 91 -1.82 4.17 15.05
N MET A 92 -1.50 2.88 15.17
CA MET A 92 -1.93 1.82 14.26
C MET A 92 -2.36 0.56 15.03
N PRO A 93 -3.39 -0.20 14.61
CA PRO A 93 -3.88 -1.36 15.33
C PRO A 93 -3.04 -2.62 15.08
N ILE A 94 -1.71 -2.52 15.17
CA ILE A 94 -0.80 -3.62 14.82
C ILE A 94 -0.77 -4.64 15.97
N PRO A 95 -1.20 -5.89 15.75
CA PRO A 95 -1.16 -6.92 16.78
C PRO A 95 0.27 -7.21 17.24
N SER A 96 0.44 -7.65 18.49
CA SER A 96 1.77 -8.06 18.99
C SER A 96 2.32 -9.27 18.23
N ASN A 97 1.45 -10.08 17.64
CA ASN A 97 1.78 -11.23 16.80
C ASN A 97 1.64 -10.92 15.29
N ALA A 98 1.72 -9.65 14.88
CA ALA A 98 1.73 -9.28 13.46
C ALA A 98 2.85 -10.02 12.71
N LEU A 99 2.53 -10.57 11.53
CA LEU A 99 3.52 -11.23 10.70
C LEU A 99 4.37 -10.17 9.99
N ILE A 100 5.68 -10.34 10.09
CA ILE A 100 6.66 -9.61 9.30
C ILE A 100 6.95 -10.46 8.07
N GLU A 101 7.02 -9.85 6.89
CA GLU A 101 7.46 -10.51 5.67
C GLU A 101 8.73 -11.36 5.90
N GLY A 102 8.67 -12.60 5.43
CA GLY A 102 9.70 -13.61 5.68
C GLY A 102 9.54 -14.39 6.98
N TYR A 103 8.41 -14.26 7.69
CA TYR A 103 8.04 -15.13 8.81
C TYR A 103 8.22 -16.62 8.47
N PRO A 104 8.62 -17.51 9.42
CA PRO A 104 8.96 -17.26 10.82
C PRO A 104 10.37 -16.71 11.06
N LYS A 105 11.19 -16.55 10.02
CA LYS A 105 12.58 -16.10 10.13
C LYS A 105 12.84 -14.91 9.20
N PRO A 106 12.17 -13.76 9.45
CA PRO A 106 12.27 -12.60 8.56
C PRO A 106 13.73 -12.17 8.46
N GLY A 107 14.23 -12.02 7.22
CA GLY A 107 15.58 -11.53 6.94
C GLY A 107 15.76 -10.04 7.24
N ASN A 108 16.83 -9.44 6.74
CA ASN A 108 17.10 -8.00 6.87
C ASN A 108 16.67 -7.20 5.62
N GLY A 109 15.77 -7.76 4.80
CA GLY A 109 15.20 -7.06 3.64
C GLY A 109 14.06 -6.14 4.04
N ASP A 110 13.04 -6.03 3.20
CA ASP A 110 11.98 -5.03 3.36
C ASP A 110 11.11 -5.21 4.60
N ARG A 111 10.86 -6.46 5.03
CA ARG A 111 10.22 -6.76 6.32
C ARG A 111 8.88 -6.04 6.48
N HIS A 112 8.03 -6.10 5.46
CA HIS A 112 6.73 -5.45 5.48
C HIS A 112 5.81 -6.01 6.58
N VAL A 113 4.98 -5.14 7.17
CA VAL A 113 3.86 -5.53 8.06
C VAL A 113 2.60 -4.86 7.55
N LEU A 114 1.61 -5.65 7.14
CA LEU A 114 0.34 -5.17 6.61
C LEU A 114 -0.81 -5.54 7.55
N THR A 115 -1.53 -4.53 8.03
CA THR A 115 -2.69 -4.70 8.91
C THR A 115 -3.92 -4.06 8.29
N LEU A 116 -5.00 -4.82 8.12
CA LEU A 116 -6.27 -4.32 7.60
C LEU A 116 -7.30 -4.24 8.73
N ASP A 117 -7.79 -3.05 9.03
CA ASP A 117 -8.92 -2.86 9.94
C ASP A 117 -10.25 -2.98 9.17
N ARG A 118 -10.94 -4.10 9.38
CA ARG A 118 -12.24 -4.35 8.75
C ARG A 118 -13.38 -3.50 9.30
N ARG A 119 -13.22 -2.90 10.49
CA ARG A 119 -14.26 -2.06 11.09
C ARG A 119 -14.26 -0.69 10.46
N GLY A 120 -13.09 -0.06 10.40
CA GLY A 120 -12.93 1.27 9.83
C GLY A 120 -12.66 1.29 8.33
N CYS A 121 -12.41 0.14 7.69
CA CYS A 121 -11.95 0.04 6.30
C CYS A 121 -10.64 0.83 6.08
N TRP A 122 -9.65 0.58 6.94
CA TRP A 122 -8.33 1.19 6.89
C TRP A 122 -7.26 0.14 6.65
N LEU A 123 -6.24 0.48 5.90
CA LEU A 123 -5.04 -0.33 5.72
C LEU A 123 -3.86 0.40 6.36
N TYR A 124 -3.04 -0.33 7.10
CA TYR A 124 -1.84 0.16 7.78
C TYR A 124 -0.66 -0.66 7.30
N GLU A 125 0.38 -0.01 6.80
CA GLU A 125 1.54 -0.66 6.19
C GLU A 125 2.82 -0.08 6.76
N LEU A 126 3.75 -0.96 7.14
CA LEU A 126 5.08 -0.61 7.60
C LEU A 126 6.13 -1.16 6.65
N TYR A 127 7.18 -0.38 6.42
CA TYR A 127 8.41 -0.82 5.76
C TYR A 127 9.57 -0.87 6.76
N HIS A 128 10.43 -1.88 6.58
CA HIS A 128 11.56 -2.22 7.43
C HIS A 128 11.16 -2.38 8.90
N ALA A 129 10.08 -3.12 9.14
CA ALA A 129 9.48 -3.24 10.47
C ALA A 129 10.32 -4.12 11.40
N SER A 130 10.38 -3.71 12.67
CA SER A 130 10.98 -4.49 13.75
C SER A 130 10.15 -4.37 15.03
N GLN A 131 10.22 -5.41 15.86
CA GLN A 131 9.58 -5.42 17.16
C GLN A 131 10.63 -5.72 18.23
N SER A 132 10.71 -4.84 19.23
CA SER A 132 11.57 -5.04 20.38
C SER A 132 11.10 -6.23 21.23
N ARG A 133 11.97 -6.75 22.10
CA ARG A 133 11.60 -7.81 23.07
C ARG A 133 10.44 -7.43 24.00
N LYS A 134 10.19 -6.13 24.18
CA LYS A 134 9.09 -5.61 25.00
C LYS A 134 7.79 -5.38 24.21
N GLY A 135 7.76 -5.73 22.91
CA GLY A 135 6.59 -5.60 22.05
C GLY A 135 6.44 -4.23 21.37
N ALA A 136 7.33 -3.27 21.63
CA ALA A 136 7.31 -1.98 20.94
C ALA A 136 7.74 -2.12 19.47
N TRP A 137 6.98 -1.50 18.57
CA TRP A 137 7.19 -1.53 17.12
C TRP A 137 8.05 -0.34 16.66
N SER A 138 8.90 -0.58 15.66
CA SER A 138 9.58 0.45 14.88
C SER A 138 9.51 0.11 13.40
N ALA A 139 9.62 1.12 12.54
CA ALA A 139 9.66 0.97 11.09
C ALA A 139 10.38 2.17 10.47
N ASP A 140 10.98 2.01 9.30
CA ASP A 140 11.57 3.15 8.60
C ASP A 140 10.52 4.03 7.93
N SER A 141 9.40 3.44 7.51
CA SER A 141 8.27 4.16 6.93
C SER A 141 6.94 3.58 7.39
N SER A 142 5.89 4.40 7.40
CA SER A 142 4.51 3.98 7.56
C SER A 142 3.55 4.70 6.63
N ALA A 143 2.55 3.97 6.14
CA ALA A 143 1.42 4.52 5.38
C ALA A 143 0.09 3.98 5.91
N ILE A 144 -0.91 4.85 5.99
CA ILE A 144 -2.27 4.54 6.37
C ILE A 144 -3.17 4.94 5.21
N TRP A 145 -4.04 4.03 4.77
CA TRP A 145 -4.89 4.24 3.62
C TRP A 145 -6.37 4.11 3.98
N ASP A 146 -7.15 5.11 3.60
CA ASP A 146 -8.60 5.03 3.54
C ASP A 146 -9.03 4.19 2.34
N MET A 147 -9.42 2.95 2.61
CA MET A 147 -9.81 2.00 1.57
C MET A 147 -11.19 2.32 0.97
N THR A 148 -11.85 3.40 1.38
CA THR A 148 -13.18 3.81 0.90
C THR A 148 -13.15 4.94 -0.12
N ILE A 149 -11.99 5.53 -0.38
CA ILE A 149 -11.80 6.63 -1.34
C ILE A 149 -10.64 6.34 -2.29
N ASN A 150 -10.45 7.19 -3.30
CA ASN A 150 -9.28 7.14 -4.17
C ASN A 150 -8.12 7.91 -3.52
N GLU A 151 -7.66 7.43 -2.37
CA GLU A 151 -6.54 8.04 -1.66
C GLU A 151 -5.23 7.92 -2.47
N GLN A 152 -4.37 8.93 -2.33
CA GLN A 152 -3.00 8.91 -2.83
C GLN A 152 -2.08 9.62 -1.82
N ARG A 153 -0.80 9.24 -1.80
CA ARG A 153 0.23 9.99 -1.05
C ARG A 153 0.43 11.38 -1.67
N PRO A 154 0.98 12.34 -0.91
CA PRO A 154 1.55 13.55 -1.50
C PRO A 154 2.53 13.22 -2.64
N TYR A 155 2.62 14.10 -3.63
CA TYR A 155 3.64 13.97 -4.66
C TYR A 155 5.03 13.93 -4.01
N THR A 156 5.88 13.09 -4.57
CA THR A 156 7.23 12.76 -4.08
C THR A 156 7.28 12.10 -2.70
N TRP A 157 6.14 11.70 -2.12
CA TRP A 157 6.16 10.91 -0.88
C TRP A 157 6.14 9.43 -1.20
N THR A 158 7.09 8.71 -0.61
CA THR A 158 7.09 7.25 -0.56
C THR A 158 5.98 6.71 0.36
N SER A 159 5.95 5.39 0.50
CA SER A 159 5.07 4.66 1.42
C SER A 159 5.81 3.46 2.01
N ALA A 160 5.08 2.39 2.37
CA ALA A 160 5.71 1.10 2.57
C ALA A 160 6.21 0.49 1.25
N ASP A 161 5.61 0.87 0.11
CA ASP A 161 6.07 0.57 -1.25
C ASP A 161 6.78 1.78 -1.86
N ALA A 162 7.84 1.56 -2.64
CA ALA A 162 8.71 2.66 -3.09
C ALA A 162 8.03 3.65 -4.05
N ALA A 163 7.01 3.24 -4.81
CA ALA A 163 6.26 4.13 -5.71
C ALA A 163 5.29 5.09 -4.98
N GLY A 164 5.19 5.01 -3.64
CA GLY A 164 4.15 5.71 -2.88
C GLY A 164 2.76 5.07 -3.07
N LEU A 165 2.72 3.73 -3.19
CA LEU A 165 1.53 2.94 -3.47
C LEU A 165 1.21 1.99 -2.30
N PRO A 166 -0.06 1.59 -2.11
CA PRO A 166 -0.40 0.57 -1.12
C PRO A 166 0.04 -0.82 -1.60
N ILE A 167 0.67 -1.61 -0.72
CA ILE A 167 1.16 -2.96 -1.05
C ILE A 167 0.00 -3.95 -1.13
N PHE A 168 -0.83 -4.01 -0.08
CA PHE A 168 -1.88 -5.03 0.07
C PHE A 168 -2.82 -5.12 -1.15
N VAL A 169 -3.08 -3.98 -1.78
CA VAL A 169 -4.01 -3.86 -2.91
C VAL A 169 -3.45 -4.51 -4.17
N GLY A 170 -2.13 -4.56 -4.32
CA GLY A 170 -1.47 -5.19 -5.45
C GLY A 170 -1.16 -6.69 -5.26
N LEU A 171 -1.51 -7.30 -4.12
CA LEU A 171 -1.18 -8.70 -3.85
C LEU A 171 -2.20 -9.67 -4.45
N ALA A 172 -1.73 -10.68 -5.16
CA ALA A 172 -2.55 -11.86 -5.49
C ALA A 172 -2.92 -12.62 -4.20
N ARG A 173 -4.20 -12.94 -4.00
CA ARG A 173 -4.69 -13.69 -2.84
C ARG A 173 -5.36 -14.97 -3.27
N TYR A 174 -5.08 -16.07 -2.56
CA TYR A 174 -5.62 -17.39 -2.89
C TYR A 174 -7.16 -17.40 -2.88
N ASP A 175 -7.78 -16.74 -1.91
CA ASP A 175 -9.25 -16.70 -1.80
C ASP A 175 -9.93 -16.06 -3.03
N GLU A 176 -9.28 -15.11 -3.71
CA GLU A 176 -9.80 -14.50 -4.94
C GLU A 176 -9.66 -15.45 -6.14
N VAL A 177 -8.52 -16.15 -6.22
CA VAL A 177 -8.30 -17.19 -7.23
C VAL A 177 -9.29 -18.34 -7.06
N ALA A 178 -9.47 -18.84 -5.84
CA ALA A 178 -10.45 -19.86 -5.52
C ALA A 178 -11.90 -19.40 -5.77
N ALA A 179 -12.18 -18.10 -5.64
CA ALA A 179 -13.48 -17.50 -6.00
C ALA A 179 -13.64 -17.28 -7.53
N GLY A 180 -12.59 -17.49 -8.32
CA GLY A 180 -12.60 -17.45 -9.78
C GLY A 180 -12.31 -16.07 -10.40
N ALA A 181 -12.00 -15.04 -9.61
CA ALA A 181 -11.69 -13.71 -10.13
C ALA A 181 -10.85 -12.86 -9.16
N ILE A 182 -9.76 -12.29 -9.68
CA ILE A 182 -9.07 -11.14 -9.07
C ILE A 182 -9.58 -9.88 -9.79
N ASN A 183 -10.12 -8.93 -9.02
CA ASN A 183 -10.82 -7.73 -9.55
C ASN A 183 -10.01 -6.45 -9.47
N HIS A 184 -8.69 -6.56 -9.42
CA HIS A 184 -7.76 -5.44 -9.30
C HIS A 184 -6.46 -5.75 -10.04
N ALA A 185 -5.65 -4.71 -10.27
CA ALA A 185 -4.31 -4.86 -10.80
C ALA A 185 -3.38 -5.50 -9.76
N LEU A 186 -2.36 -6.23 -10.23
CA LEU A 186 -1.30 -6.74 -9.36
C LEU A 186 -0.16 -5.73 -9.27
N ARG A 187 0.65 -5.77 -8.21
CA ARG A 187 1.92 -5.03 -8.18
C ARG A 187 3.04 -5.85 -8.81
N TYR A 188 4.00 -5.18 -9.42
CA TYR A 188 5.24 -5.82 -9.86
C TYR A 188 6.48 -4.93 -9.65
N THR A 189 7.66 -5.53 -9.80
CA THR A 189 8.95 -4.84 -9.68
C THR A 189 9.83 -4.99 -10.93
N VAL A 190 10.79 -4.07 -11.10
CA VAL A 190 11.87 -4.17 -12.10
C VAL A 190 13.20 -3.71 -11.49
N PRO A 191 14.37 -4.09 -12.02
CA PRO A 191 15.65 -3.75 -11.38
C PRO A 191 16.03 -2.29 -11.49
N THR A 192 15.49 -1.59 -12.49
CA THR A 192 15.82 -0.19 -12.75
C THR A 192 14.61 0.53 -13.28
N THR A 193 14.16 1.53 -12.54
CA THR A 193 13.10 2.46 -12.94
C THR A 193 13.66 3.79 -13.40
N GLN A 194 12.84 4.57 -14.10
CA GLN A 194 13.15 5.95 -14.37
C GLN A 194 13.05 6.77 -13.08
N ARG A 195 13.82 7.85 -13.00
CA ARG A 195 13.67 8.95 -12.05
C ARG A 195 12.44 9.79 -12.42
N ALA A 196 11.30 9.12 -12.42
CA ALA A 196 10.02 9.65 -12.82
C ALA A 196 8.91 8.72 -12.35
N PHE A 197 7.69 9.23 -12.33
CA PHE A 197 6.50 8.47 -11.98
C PHE A 197 5.31 8.86 -12.86
N VAL A 198 4.34 7.96 -12.95
CA VAL A 198 3.04 8.18 -13.59
C VAL A 198 1.96 7.64 -12.65
N ALA A 199 0.75 8.20 -12.70
CA ALA A 199 -0.36 7.73 -11.88
C ALA A 199 -0.60 6.21 -12.06
N PRO A 200 -0.92 5.45 -10.99
CA PRO A 200 -1.24 5.95 -9.65
C PRO A 200 -0.05 6.23 -8.73
N ALA A 201 1.19 6.02 -9.16
CA ALA A 201 2.35 6.31 -8.32
C ALA A 201 2.43 7.82 -8.00
N SER A 202 3.09 8.14 -6.89
CA SER A 202 3.37 9.51 -6.45
C SER A 202 4.88 9.77 -6.30
N HIS A 203 5.71 8.72 -6.32
CA HIS A 203 7.12 8.78 -6.01
C HIS A 203 7.97 7.92 -6.96
N TRP A 204 9.26 8.21 -7.04
CA TRP A 204 10.25 7.47 -7.84
C TRP A 204 11.43 7.05 -6.95
N ALA A 205 12.06 5.91 -7.25
CA ALA A 205 13.12 5.36 -6.40
C ALA A 205 14.46 5.18 -7.15
N SER A 206 14.73 6.00 -8.16
CA SER A 206 15.89 5.84 -9.03
C SER A 206 16.53 7.19 -9.36
N THR A 207 17.80 7.16 -9.77
CA THR A 207 18.51 8.31 -10.35
C THR A 207 18.58 8.26 -11.87
N VAL A 208 18.09 7.19 -12.51
CA VAL A 208 18.20 6.94 -13.95
C VAL A 208 17.22 7.79 -14.74
N THR A 209 17.70 8.58 -15.70
CA THR A 209 16.85 9.48 -16.51
C THR A 209 16.52 8.95 -17.90
N ASN A 210 16.93 7.71 -18.24
CA ASN A 210 16.68 7.10 -19.54
C ASN A 210 15.16 7.00 -19.81
N PRO A 211 14.64 7.58 -20.91
CA PRO A 211 13.21 7.54 -21.24
C PRO A 211 12.69 6.15 -21.64
N SER A 212 13.57 5.18 -21.88
CA SER A 212 13.18 3.78 -22.05
C SER A 212 13.08 3.03 -20.72
N ALA A 213 13.61 3.57 -19.62
CA ALA A 213 13.35 3.01 -18.31
C ALA A 213 11.88 3.28 -17.93
N PRO A 214 11.15 2.29 -17.38
CA PRO A 214 9.77 2.54 -16.98
C PRO A 214 9.72 3.47 -15.75
N PRO A 215 8.93 4.56 -15.75
CA PRO A 215 8.63 5.31 -14.53
C PRO A 215 7.86 4.46 -13.52
N MET A 216 7.97 4.77 -12.23
CA MET A 216 7.10 4.16 -11.21
C MET A 216 5.62 4.38 -11.59
N GLY A 217 4.77 3.39 -11.33
CA GLY A 217 3.37 3.40 -11.74
C GLY A 217 3.11 2.95 -13.20
N THR A 218 4.15 2.65 -13.98
CA THR A 218 3.99 2.04 -15.32
C THR A 218 3.07 0.82 -15.23
N ARG A 219 2.07 0.75 -16.11
CA ARG A 219 1.08 -0.34 -16.11
C ARG A 219 1.31 -1.26 -17.30
N LEU A 220 1.69 -2.51 -17.01
CA LEU A 220 1.80 -3.57 -18.01
C LEU A 220 0.49 -4.34 -18.10
N ARG A 221 0.05 -4.65 -19.32
CA ARG A 221 -1.11 -5.49 -19.60
C ARG A 221 -0.69 -6.73 -20.37
N LEU A 222 -1.16 -7.90 -19.97
CA LEU A 222 -0.97 -9.11 -20.76
C LEU A 222 -1.75 -8.97 -22.06
N LYS A 223 -1.08 -9.18 -23.21
CA LYS A 223 -1.71 -9.00 -24.53
C LYS A 223 -2.98 -9.85 -24.65
N ALA A 224 -4.04 -9.26 -25.19
CA ALA A 224 -5.34 -9.93 -25.34
C ALA A 224 -5.23 -11.26 -26.12
N ALA A 225 -4.37 -11.28 -27.15
CA ALA A 225 -4.11 -12.42 -28.03
C ALA A 225 -3.26 -13.54 -27.40
N PHE A 226 -2.66 -13.32 -26.22
CA PHE A 226 -1.90 -14.36 -25.54
C PHE A 226 -2.86 -15.48 -25.09
N ASP A 227 -2.66 -16.70 -25.57
CA ASP A 227 -3.54 -17.82 -25.22
C ASP A 227 -3.23 -18.31 -23.80
N ILE A 228 -4.27 -18.34 -22.96
CA ILE A 228 -4.17 -18.77 -21.56
C ILE A 228 -4.80 -20.15 -21.32
N SER A 229 -5.45 -20.74 -22.34
CA SER A 229 -6.22 -21.99 -22.19
C SER A 229 -5.37 -23.21 -21.80
N GLY A 230 -4.07 -23.16 -22.12
CA GLY A 230 -3.11 -24.19 -21.74
C GLY A 230 -2.58 -24.08 -20.31
N PHE A 231 -2.95 -23.04 -19.54
CA PHE A 231 -2.51 -22.88 -18.16
C PHE A 231 -3.46 -23.57 -17.17
N PRO A 232 -3.01 -23.92 -15.96
CA PRO A 232 -3.87 -24.40 -14.88
C PRO A 232 -5.01 -23.43 -14.58
N ALA A 233 -6.14 -23.93 -14.07
CA ALA A 233 -7.33 -23.11 -13.83
C ALA A 233 -7.04 -21.91 -12.89
N ASP A 234 -6.26 -22.13 -11.83
CA ASP A 234 -5.86 -21.09 -10.88
C ASP A 234 -5.03 -20.00 -11.56
N ASP A 235 -4.07 -20.40 -12.41
CA ASP A 235 -3.26 -19.47 -13.21
C ASP A 235 -4.11 -18.71 -14.23
N GLN A 236 -5.11 -19.34 -14.85
CA GLN A 236 -6.02 -18.66 -15.77
C GLN A 236 -6.76 -17.50 -15.09
N VAL A 237 -7.08 -17.61 -13.80
CA VAL A 237 -7.68 -16.49 -13.04
C VAL A 237 -6.69 -15.32 -12.92
N ILE A 238 -5.44 -15.60 -12.57
CA ILE A 238 -4.37 -14.60 -12.49
C ILE A 238 -4.13 -13.94 -13.85
N LEU A 239 -4.01 -14.74 -14.91
CA LEU A 239 -3.77 -14.25 -16.27
C LEU A 239 -4.96 -13.44 -16.81
N THR A 240 -6.19 -13.81 -16.45
CA THR A 240 -7.39 -13.03 -16.76
C THR A 240 -7.32 -11.65 -16.10
N ALA A 241 -6.88 -11.57 -14.83
CA ALA A 241 -6.67 -10.31 -14.16
C ALA A 241 -5.55 -9.48 -14.82
N LEU A 242 -4.44 -10.11 -15.24
CA LEU A 242 -3.37 -9.41 -15.98
C LEU A 242 -3.80 -8.90 -17.37
N LYS A 243 -4.79 -9.53 -18.02
CA LYS A 243 -5.40 -9.00 -19.24
C LYS A 243 -6.35 -7.83 -18.96
N ARG A 244 -7.13 -7.95 -17.88
CA ARG A 244 -8.22 -7.01 -17.58
C ARG A 244 -7.76 -5.78 -16.81
N TYR A 245 -6.97 -5.96 -15.77
CA TYR A 245 -6.46 -4.92 -14.88
C TYR A 245 -4.95 -4.73 -15.04
N GLY A 246 -4.22 -5.70 -15.58
CA GLY A 246 -2.76 -5.59 -15.72
C GLY A 246 -2.04 -5.58 -14.37
N MET A 247 -0.82 -5.05 -14.38
CA MET A 247 0.04 -4.93 -13.22
C MET A 247 0.75 -3.58 -13.20
N ILE A 248 0.92 -3.00 -12.01
CA ILE A 248 1.42 -1.64 -11.77
C ILE A 248 2.80 -1.72 -11.15
N LEU A 249 3.75 -0.97 -11.71
CA LEU A 249 5.13 -0.93 -11.24
C LEU A 249 5.20 -0.20 -9.91
N ALA A 250 5.57 -0.91 -8.85
CA ALA A 250 5.50 -0.38 -7.50
C ALA A 250 6.87 -0.21 -6.82
N ASP A 251 7.89 -0.97 -7.25
CA ASP A 251 9.22 -0.90 -6.64
C ASP A 251 10.35 -1.28 -7.61
N ASN A 252 11.56 -0.91 -7.21
CA ASN A 252 12.78 -1.50 -7.71
C ASN A 252 12.99 -2.86 -7.06
N GLY A 253 13.15 -3.90 -7.87
CA GLY A 253 13.30 -5.26 -7.39
C GLY A 253 13.72 -6.20 -8.50
N SER A 254 13.37 -7.47 -8.38
CA SER A 254 13.68 -8.43 -9.44
C SER A 254 12.79 -8.21 -10.66
N ALA A 255 13.31 -8.50 -11.85
CA ALA A 255 12.62 -8.15 -13.09
C ALA A 255 11.32 -8.95 -13.28
N VAL A 256 10.19 -8.24 -13.35
CA VAL A 256 8.84 -8.80 -13.62
C VAL A 256 8.37 -9.77 -12.54
N PHE A 257 8.68 -9.46 -11.27
CA PHE A 257 8.17 -10.20 -10.11
C PHE A 257 6.81 -9.64 -9.72
N ILE A 258 5.75 -10.44 -9.78
CA ILE A 258 4.44 -10.11 -9.23
C ILE A 258 4.32 -10.63 -7.80
N SER A 259 3.75 -9.84 -6.90
CA SER A 259 3.65 -10.19 -5.48
C SER A 259 2.28 -10.78 -5.12
N GLY A 260 2.28 -11.60 -4.08
CA GLY A 260 1.05 -12.17 -3.52
C GLY A 260 1.21 -12.53 -2.06
N VAL A 261 0.13 -13.08 -1.49
CA VAL A 261 0.08 -13.48 -0.08
C VAL A 261 0.55 -14.94 0.04
N PRO A 262 1.43 -15.28 1.02
CA PRO A 262 1.80 -16.66 1.30
C PRO A 262 0.59 -17.47 1.75
N ASP A 263 0.38 -18.63 1.13
CA ASP A 263 -0.75 -19.52 1.44
C ASP A 263 -0.42 -20.97 1.05
N ASP A 264 -0.57 -21.91 1.98
CA ASP A 264 -0.27 -23.33 1.73
C ASP A 264 -1.23 -24.00 0.73
N ARG A 265 -2.32 -23.33 0.36
CA ARG A 265 -3.26 -23.81 -0.65
C ARG A 265 -2.79 -23.54 -2.08
N TRP A 266 -1.79 -22.67 -2.28
CA TRP A 266 -1.19 -22.48 -3.60
C TRP A 266 -0.53 -23.76 -4.11
N ASN A 267 -0.72 -24.07 -5.39
CA ASN A 267 0.07 -25.09 -6.06
C ASN A 267 1.30 -24.45 -6.72
N ASN A 268 2.48 -24.64 -6.10
CA ASN A 268 3.73 -24.08 -6.62
C ASN A 268 4.14 -24.65 -7.99
N THR A 269 3.71 -25.87 -8.35
CA THR A 269 3.95 -26.42 -9.68
C THR A 269 3.14 -25.67 -10.73
N ASP A 270 1.88 -25.36 -10.43
CA ASP A 270 1.02 -24.58 -11.31
C ASP A 270 1.57 -23.16 -11.46
N LEU A 271 1.83 -22.46 -10.34
CA LEU A 271 2.42 -21.11 -10.37
C LEU A 271 3.73 -21.04 -11.17
N ASN A 272 4.55 -22.08 -11.17
CA ASN A 272 5.78 -22.10 -11.97
C ASN A 272 5.52 -22.04 -13.48
N MET A 273 4.33 -22.39 -13.97
CA MET A 273 3.95 -22.22 -15.38
C MET A 273 3.90 -20.75 -15.79
N LEU A 274 3.58 -19.83 -14.88
CA LEU A 274 3.64 -18.38 -15.14
C LEU A 274 5.03 -17.93 -15.61
N LYS A 275 6.10 -18.65 -15.23
CA LYS A 275 7.49 -18.37 -15.65
C LYS A 275 7.78 -18.69 -17.11
N THR A 276 6.83 -19.28 -17.84
CA THR A 276 6.92 -19.44 -19.31
C THR A 276 6.54 -18.16 -20.05
N ILE A 277 5.88 -17.22 -19.38
CA ILE A 277 5.46 -15.94 -19.93
C ILE A 277 6.63 -14.97 -19.84
N THR A 278 6.91 -14.27 -20.93
CA THR A 278 7.99 -13.29 -21.01
C THR A 278 7.44 -11.87 -21.03
N ALA A 279 8.27 -10.88 -20.73
CA ALA A 279 7.93 -9.46 -20.83
C ALA A 279 7.39 -9.10 -22.23
N SER A 280 7.86 -9.76 -23.30
CA SER A 280 7.34 -9.56 -24.66
C SER A 280 5.87 -9.95 -24.86
N ASN A 281 5.29 -10.74 -23.96
CA ASN A 281 3.86 -11.07 -23.95
C ASN A 281 3.00 -9.95 -23.35
N PHE A 282 3.62 -8.95 -22.74
CA PHE A 282 2.97 -7.75 -22.21
C PHE A 282 3.12 -6.57 -23.17
N GLU A 283 2.32 -5.55 -22.92
CA GLU A 283 2.41 -4.22 -23.51
C GLU A 283 2.20 -3.16 -22.43
N VAL A 284 2.80 -1.99 -22.61
CA VAL A 284 2.60 -0.84 -21.71
C VAL A 284 1.28 -0.19 -22.09
N VAL A 285 0.38 -0.04 -21.12
CA VAL A 285 -0.84 0.75 -21.30
C VAL A 285 -0.44 2.22 -21.40
N GLN A 286 -1.09 2.96 -22.30
CA GLN A 286 -0.78 4.36 -22.55
C GLN A 286 -0.68 5.15 -21.25
N MET A 287 0.51 5.71 -21.02
CA MET A 287 0.79 6.50 -19.84
C MET A 287 0.18 7.89 -19.99
N GLY A 288 -0.27 8.44 -18.85
CA GLY A 288 -0.63 9.85 -18.74
C GLY A 288 0.62 10.73 -18.66
N THR A 289 0.49 11.84 -17.94
CA THR A 289 1.64 12.72 -17.66
C THR A 289 2.71 11.97 -16.87
N ILE A 290 3.93 11.92 -17.42
CA ILE A 290 5.12 11.46 -16.70
C ILE A 290 5.65 12.64 -15.88
N TYR A 291 5.70 12.47 -14.57
CA TYR A 291 6.19 13.45 -13.62
C TYR A 291 7.66 13.18 -13.28
N THR A 292 8.44 14.25 -13.28
CA THR A 292 9.88 14.33 -13.01
C THR A 292 10.12 15.50 -12.06
N ASP A 293 11.37 15.76 -11.65
CA ASP A 293 11.70 16.97 -10.88
C ASP A 293 11.21 18.26 -11.56
N ALA A 294 11.20 18.28 -12.89
CA ALA A 294 10.94 19.50 -13.66
C ALA A 294 9.45 19.87 -13.73
N ASN A 295 8.55 18.92 -13.51
CA ASN A 295 7.11 19.10 -13.75
C ASN A 295 6.20 18.43 -12.71
N VAL A 296 6.75 17.98 -11.57
CA VAL A 296 5.92 17.49 -10.46
C VAL A 296 4.94 18.59 -10.04
N PRO A 297 3.63 18.28 -9.86
CA PRO A 297 2.65 19.31 -9.55
C PRO A 297 2.91 19.92 -8.17
N THR A 298 2.75 21.23 -8.08
CA THR A 298 2.83 21.98 -6.81
C THR A 298 1.52 22.68 -6.52
N GLY A 299 1.28 22.96 -5.25
CA GLY A 299 0.04 23.56 -4.76
C GLY A 299 0.09 23.78 -3.25
N PRO A 300 -0.95 24.38 -2.65
CA PRO A 300 -0.99 24.59 -1.22
C PRO A 300 -1.33 23.29 -0.46
N SER A 301 -0.65 23.07 0.66
CA SER A 301 -1.09 22.11 1.69
C SER A 301 -2.49 22.48 2.23
N PRO A 302 -3.19 21.53 2.90
CA PRO A 302 -4.49 21.82 3.52
C PRO A 302 -4.43 22.96 4.53
N THR A 303 -5.57 23.60 4.79
CA THR A 303 -5.68 24.62 5.83
C THR A 303 -6.45 24.07 7.02
N ILE A 304 -5.86 24.09 8.21
CA ILE A 304 -6.57 23.77 9.46
C ILE A 304 -7.10 25.08 10.04
N SER A 305 -8.42 25.26 10.04
CA SER A 305 -9.06 26.45 10.60
C SER A 305 -9.20 26.35 12.11
N SER A 306 -9.33 25.13 12.64
CA SER A 306 -9.34 24.86 14.08
C SER A 306 -8.96 23.43 14.42
N PHE A 307 -8.27 23.28 15.54
CA PHE A 307 -8.12 22.03 16.27
C PHE A 307 -8.10 22.33 17.77
N THR A 308 -9.13 21.90 18.49
CA THR A 308 -9.39 22.30 19.88
C THR A 308 -9.73 21.11 20.76
N ALA A 309 -9.61 21.29 22.08
CA ALA A 309 -10.05 20.34 23.10
C ALA A 309 -11.13 20.99 23.96
N SER A 310 -12.15 20.23 24.36
CA SER A 310 -13.22 20.72 25.25
C SER A 310 -12.70 21.17 26.63
N ALA A 311 -11.56 20.63 27.06
CA ALA A 311 -10.83 21.04 28.25
C ALA A 311 -9.32 20.77 28.02
N THR A 312 -8.47 21.67 28.52
CA THR A 312 -6.99 21.55 28.44
C THR A 312 -6.32 21.21 29.77
N SER A 313 -7.10 21.09 30.85
CA SER A 313 -6.66 20.63 32.17
C SER A 313 -7.75 19.75 32.77
N VAL A 314 -7.42 18.49 33.08
CA VAL A 314 -8.35 17.49 33.58
C VAL A 314 -7.68 16.56 34.59
N THR A 315 -8.47 15.83 35.38
CA THR A 315 -7.98 14.67 36.15
C THR A 315 -7.81 13.45 35.24
N SER A 316 -6.92 12.53 35.63
CA SER A 316 -6.63 11.32 34.84
C SER A 316 -7.90 10.54 34.46
N GLY A 317 -8.02 10.18 33.18
CA GLY A 317 -9.13 9.40 32.63
C GLY A 317 -10.42 10.18 32.35
N THR A 318 -10.43 11.50 32.61
CA THR A 318 -11.60 12.35 32.29
C THR A 318 -11.79 12.41 30.77
N PRO A 319 -13.02 12.25 30.25
CA PRO A 319 -13.28 12.39 28.81
C PRO A 319 -13.02 13.82 28.34
N VAL A 320 -12.25 13.97 27.26
CA VAL A 320 -12.01 15.23 26.55
C VAL A 320 -12.43 15.05 25.10
N THR A 321 -13.22 15.97 24.57
CA THR A 321 -13.59 15.96 23.15
C THR A 321 -12.60 16.81 22.37
N LEU A 322 -11.88 16.20 21.44
CA LEU A 322 -11.10 16.89 20.42
C LEU A 322 -12.02 17.23 19.25
N SER A 323 -11.94 18.44 18.71
CA SER A 323 -12.72 18.89 17.56
C SER A 323 -11.82 19.53 16.52
N TRP A 324 -12.10 19.28 15.24
CA TRP A 324 -11.32 19.83 14.13
C TRP A 324 -12.19 20.41 13.02
N ASN A 325 -11.61 21.34 12.28
CA ASN A 325 -12.11 21.82 11.01
C ASN A 325 -10.93 22.15 10.09
N GLU A 326 -10.94 21.60 8.89
CA GLU A 326 -9.97 21.83 7.83
C GLU A 326 -10.64 22.03 6.48
N SER A 327 -9.87 22.50 5.52
CA SER A 327 -10.24 22.47 4.12
C SER A 327 -9.09 22.00 3.26
N GLY A 328 -9.40 21.16 2.28
CA GLY A 328 -8.50 20.76 1.21
C GLY A 328 -7.65 19.53 1.51
N ALA A 329 -7.90 18.80 2.60
CA ALA A 329 -7.28 17.49 2.84
C ALA A 329 -7.96 16.38 2.04
N ILE A 330 -7.18 15.36 1.69
CA ILE A 330 -7.64 14.05 1.19
C ILE A 330 -7.89 13.12 2.38
N TYR A 331 -6.98 13.12 3.36
CA TYR A 331 -7.07 12.28 4.54
C TYR A 331 -6.50 12.98 5.78
N ASN A 332 -6.95 12.51 6.95
CA ASN A 332 -6.71 13.15 8.24
C ASN A 332 -6.29 12.12 9.31
N ILE A 333 -5.35 12.47 10.18
CA ILE A 333 -4.86 11.62 11.29
C ILE A 333 -4.78 12.44 12.58
N ILE A 334 -5.14 11.84 13.71
CA ILE A 334 -4.91 12.42 15.05
C ILE A 334 -3.99 11.49 15.86
N SER A 335 -2.82 12.01 16.23
CA SER A 335 -1.82 11.31 17.05
C SER A 335 -1.85 11.85 18.50
N PRO A 336 -1.51 11.08 19.54
CA PRO A 336 -0.94 9.73 19.51
C PRO A 336 -1.91 8.60 19.85
N THR A 337 -3.20 8.86 20.10
CA THR A 337 -4.11 7.80 20.59
C THR A 337 -5.33 7.53 19.70
N VAL A 338 -5.60 8.37 18.69
CA VAL A 338 -6.84 8.30 17.90
C VAL A 338 -6.63 7.51 16.60
N GLY A 339 -5.64 7.87 15.80
CA GLY A 339 -5.37 7.28 14.49
C GLY A 339 -6.09 8.03 13.35
N PRO A 340 -6.39 7.35 12.22
CA PRO A 340 -7.03 7.99 11.08
C PRO A 340 -8.49 8.39 11.38
N VAL A 341 -8.90 9.56 10.86
CA VAL A 341 -10.26 10.10 10.98
C VAL A 341 -10.77 10.57 9.62
N ARG A 342 -12.09 10.57 9.42
CA ARG A 342 -12.73 11.04 8.18
C ARG A 342 -13.42 12.38 8.37
N GLY A 343 -13.54 13.10 7.26
CA GLY A 343 -14.31 14.34 7.16
C GLY A 343 -13.49 15.58 7.47
N ALA A 344 -13.85 16.66 6.76
CA ALA A 344 -13.23 17.97 6.88
C ALA A 344 -13.50 18.65 8.23
N SER A 345 -14.54 18.21 8.94
CA SER A 345 -14.79 18.60 10.31
C SER A 345 -15.31 17.41 11.09
N GLY A 346 -14.99 17.35 12.36
CA GLY A 346 -15.47 16.28 13.22
C GLY A 346 -15.02 16.47 14.66
N SER A 347 -15.36 15.48 15.47
CA SER A 347 -14.96 15.43 16.85
C SER A 347 -14.77 13.98 17.30
N VAL A 348 -13.88 13.77 18.26
CA VAL A 348 -13.62 12.46 18.88
C VAL A 348 -13.36 12.62 20.36
N THR A 349 -13.91 11.72 21.17
CA THR A 349 -13.66 11.70 22.61
C THR A 349 -12.43 10.85 22.92
N VAL A 350 -11.50 11.43 23.70
CA VAL A 350 -10.30 10.77 24.22
C VAL A 350 -10.36 10.74 25.76
N PHE A 351 -9.59 9.83 26.37
CA PHE A 351 -9.53 9.63 27.82
C PHE A 351 -8.07 9.70 28.30
N PRO A 352 -7.44 10.89 28.32
CA PRO A 352 -6.03 11.04 28.66
C PRO A 352 -5.78 10.63 30.12
N THR A 353 -4.85 9.69 30.33
CA THR A 353 -4.39 9.28 31.67
C THR A 353 -3.09 9.95 32.11
N ALA A 354 -2.44 10.65 31.17
CA ALA A 354 -1.23 11.45 31.37
C ALA A 354 -1.30 12.70 30.47
N THR A 355 -0.53 13.74 30.82
CA THR A 355 -0.43 14.95 29.99
C THR A 355 -0.04 14.57 28.56
N THR A 356 -0.90 14.90 27.61
CA THR A 356 -0.79 14.46 26.22
C THR A 356 -0.94 15.64 25.28
N THR A 357 0.00 15.80 24.36
CA THR A 357 -0.13 16.71 23.23
C THR A 357 -0.73 15.92 22.07
N TYR A 358 -1.95 16.28 21.70
CA TYR A 358 -2.60 15.77 20.51
C TYR A 358 -2.19 16.60 19.31
N THR A 359 -1.93 15.96 18.18
CA THR A 359 -1.63 16.65 16.91
C THR A 359 -2.58 16.14 15.84
N PHE A 360 -3.26 17.07 15.19
CA PHE A 360 -4.07 16.84 14.00
C PHE A 360 -3.21 17.05 12.76
N TYR A 361 -3.25 16.09 11.85
CA TYR A 361 -2.51 16.07 10.59
C TYR A 361 -3.53 16.05 9.45
N ALA A 362 -3.55 17.11 8.64
CA ALA A 362 -4.37 17.21 7.45
C ALA A 362 -3.47 17.13 6.21
N THR A 363 -3.71 16.15 5.33
CA THR A 363 -2.80 15.84 4.21
C THR A 363 -3.53 15.82 2.87
N ASN A 364 -2.93 16.41 1.84
CA ASN A 364 -3.36 16.30 0.44
C ASN A 364 -2.19 16.00 -0.48
N GLN A 365 -2.41 16.01 -1.79
CA GLN A 365 -1.38 15.69 -2.79
C GLN A 365 -0.17 16.63 -2.80
N TYR A 366 -0.28 17.81 -2.19
CA TYR A 366 0.79 18.82 -2.18
C TYR A 366 1.56 18.87 -0.86
N GLY A 367 1.06 18.21 0.18
CA GLY A 367 1.73 18.14 1.47
C GLY A 367 0.77 18.07 2.64
N ARG A 368 1.28 18.47 3.80
CA ARG A 368 0.64 18.26 5.09
C ARG A 368 0.71 19.51 5.94
N THR A 369 -0.39 19.79 6.63
CA THR A 369 -0.49 20.84 7.65
C THR A 369 -0.82 20.20 8.99
N THR A 370 -0.28 20.75 10.08
CA THR A 370 -0.49 20.22 11.42
C THR A 370 -0.93 21.31 12.40
N GLN A 371 -1.71 20.92 13.40
CA GLN A 371 -2.04 21.76 14.55
C GLN A 371 -2.12 20.88 15.80
N SER A 372 -1.65 21.41 16.94
CA SER A 372 -1.61 20.65 18.19
C SER A 372 -2.39 21.34 19.32
N VAL A 373 -2.92 20.52 20.23
CA VAL A 373 -3.50 20.95 21.51
C VAL A 373 -2.98 20.05 22.63
N THR A 374 -2.54 20.64 23.72
CA THR A 374 -2.07 19.90 24.90
C THR A 374 -3.16 19.84 25.96
N VAL A 375 -3.44 18.62 26.44
CA VAL A 375 -4.31 18.37 27.59
C VAL A 375 -3.43 17.95 28.77
N THR A 376 -3.36 18.80 29.78
CA THR A 376 -2.61 18.54 31.02
C THR A 376 -3.43 17.67 31.95
N VAL A 377 -2.81 16.62 32.50
CA VAL A 377 -3.43 15.72 33.47
C VAL A 377 -2.78 15.91 34.83
N HIS A 378 -3.60 16.10 35.87
CA HIS A 378 -3.17 16.29 37.26
C HIS A 378 -3.57 15.13 38.17
#